data_AF-A0A2E0YUD4-F1
#
_entry.id   AF-A0A2E0YUD4-F1
#
_cell.length_a   1.000
_cell.length_b   1.000
_cell.length_c   1.000
_cell.angle_alpha   90.00
_cell.angle_beta   90.00
_cell.angle_gamma   90.00
#
_symmetry.space_group_name_H-M   'P 1'
#
loop_
_entity.id
_entity.type
_entity.pdbx_description
1 polymer ?
#
loop_
_entity_poly.entity_id
_entity_poly.type
_entity_poly.pdbx_seq_one_letter_code
_entity_poly.pdbx_strand_id
1 'polypeptide(L)'
;MLAILWIAPSWGAGYPYGQYILRAGDTVSDSPPPLAGPVQAAGDAAPVEARLLELEEGGGPYSGDLAEVLAELAAHYRGRGDSEEALRLYRRALHVVRINEGLYSERQAPLVRAELDIYRERGHFAALDERYDYYFRLFGGGRPPLTEVRLRAALGYLRWQREALRLGLPTRPERRLLDLVQLNGQMLDNATASAGLPAQARARLALSQLNNLYLVQDMVPLVERDPFQATAFAAPGSRQDPAQQDFVQRRVQNLRSVAYAQGVDLLQGLIAGWPVAEDVEQLAALHLALGDWHQWHDKWHSAAPHYQAVERLLRENGRRDTLDRWLGAPVELPASGVFNGLPEQPLDAADAAPAVTLSYDVDRRGRARNIATVALAPDQENAGMRVVRALREVRFRPRWRGGAAQDSTGLLREYRLLR
;
A
#
# COMPACT_ATOMS: atom_id res chain seq x y z
N MET A 1 -28.37 7.90 -2.81
CA MET A 1 -28.34 6.68 -1.96
C MET A 1 -28.42 5.46 -2.86
N LEU A 2 -27.27 4.93 -3.31
CA LEU A 2 -27.20 3.63 -3.98
C LEU A 2 -27.00 2.58 -2.90
N ALA A 3 -27.99 1.72 -2.69
CA ALA A 3 -27.87 0.56 -1.83
C ALA A 3 -26.92 -0.43 -2.51
N ILE A 4 -25.68 -0.50 -2.03
CA ILE A 4 -24.74 -1.57 -2.39
C ILE A 4 -25.29 -2.83 -1.71
N LEU A 5 -25.98 -3.66 -2.50
CA LEU A 5 -26.32 -5.02 -2.12
C LEU A 5 -25.01 -5.77 -1.85
N TRP A 6 -24.80 -6.11 -0.57
CA TRP A 6 -23.71 -6.97 -0.11
C TRP A 6 -23.91 -8.39 -0.68
N ILE A 7 -23.37 -8.63 -1.86
CA ILE A 7 -23.20 -9.99 -2.37
C ILE A 7 -22.01 -10.56 -1.60
N ALA A 8 -22.26 -11.51 -0.71
CA ALA A 8 -21.19 -12.28 -0.07
C ALA A 8 -20.34 -12.95 -1.17
N PRO A 9 -19.03 -12.68 -1.27
CA PRO A 9 -18.20 -13.25 -2.33
C PRO A 9 -18.13 -14.77 -2.15
N SER A 10 -18.17 -15.52 -3.26
CA SER A 10 -17.95 -16.97 -3.31
C SER A 10 -16.46 -17.28 -3.10
N TRP A 11 -16.17 -18.21 -2.18
CA TRP A 11 -14.94 -18.24 -1.39
C TRP A 11 -13.84 -19.12 -2.00
N GLY A 12 -12.60 -18.64 -1.98
CA GLY A 12 -11.41 -19.43 -2.34
C GLY A 12 -10.06 -18.90 -1.80
N ALA A 13 -9.99 -17.64 -1.36
CA ALA A 13 -8.91 -17.09 -0.56
C ALA A 13 -9.51 -16.50 0.73
N GLY A 14 -8.83 -16.59 1.88
CA GLY A 14 -9.36 -16.09 3.16
C GLY A 14 -9.70 -14.60 3.13
N TYR A 15 -10.49 -14.12 4.10
CA TYR A 15 -10.77 -12.67 4.21
C TYR A 15 -9.46 -11.94 4.49
N PRO A 16 -9.01 -11.02 3.62
CA PRO A 16 -7.77 -10.32 3.87
C PRO A 16 -7.94 -9.35 5.05
N TYR A 17 -7.04 -9.46 6.01
CA TYR A 17 -6.96 -8.50 7.10
C TYR A 17 -6.75 -7.08 6.58
N GLY A 18 -7.42 -6.11 7.20
CA GLY A 18 -7.38 -4.71 6.79
C GLY A 18 -8.47 -4.28 5.80
N GLN A 19 -9.17 -5.21 5.14
CA GLN A 19 -10.28 -4.88 4.24
C GLN A 19 -11.60 -4.65 4.99
N TYR A 20 -11.96 -5.57 5.90
CA TYR A 20 -13.25 -5.52 6.63
C TYR A 20 -13.09 -5.22 8.12
N ILE A 21 -11.96 -5.61 8.70
CA ILE A 21 -11.64 -5.37 10.10
C ILE A 21 -10.20 -4.92 10.23
N LEU A 22 -9.94 -4.10 11.23
CA LEU A 22 -8.62 -3.60 11.60
C LEU A 22 -8.50 -3.56 13.11
N ARG A 23 -7.34 -3.94 13.66
CA ARG A 23 -7.07 -3.86 15.10
C ARG A 23 -7.02 -2.40 15.54
N ALA A 24 -7.57 -2.10 16.71
CA ALA A 24 -7.41 -0.78 17.32
C ALA A 24 -5.91 -0.50 17.55
N GLY A 25 -5.43 0.62 16.99
CA GLY A 25 -4.03 1.02 17.03
C GLY A 25 -3.23 0.70 15.77
N ASP A 26 -3.72 -0.17 14.88
CA ASP A 26 -3.12 -0.34 13.56
C ASP A 26 -3.46 0.86 12.67
N THR A 27 -2.50 1.29 11.83
CA THR A 27 -2.72 2.41 10.92
C THR A 27 -3.66 2.01 9.80
N VAL A 28 -4.66 2.86 9.57
CA VAL A 28 -5.70 2.65 8.55
C VAL A 28 -5.10 2.65 7.14
N SER A 29 -3.88 3.14 6.91
CA SER A 29 -3.27 3.18 5.58
C SER A 29 -1.82 2.71 5.58
N ASP A 30 -1.42 2.00 4.51
CA ASP A 30 -0.02 1.86 4.06
C ASP A 30 0.48 3.17 3.41
N SER A 31 -0.29 4.27 3.47
CA SER A 31 0.20 5.59 3.09
C SER A 31 1.33 6.00 4.04
N PRO A 32 2.50 6.39 3.51
CA PRO A 32 3.52 6.99 4.34
C PRO A 32 2.94 8.26 4.99
N PRO A 33 3.53 8.72 6.11
CA PRO A 33 3.30 10.09 6.57
C PRO A 33 3.49 11.08 5.40
N PRO A 34 2.96 12.32 5.53
CA PRO A 34 3.12 13.35 4.51
C PRO A 34 4.50 13.28 3.85
N LEU A 35 4.52 13.22 2.52
CA LEU A 35 5.75 13.03 1.77
C LEU A 35 6.71 14.20 2.04
N ALA A 36 6.21 15.43 2.06
CA ALA A 36 6.87 16.56 2.68
C ALA A 36 6.85 16.38 4.20
N GLY A 37 7.99 16.58 4.86
CA GLY A 37 8.09 16.53 6.32
C GLY A 37 7.07 17.44 7.03
N PRO A 38 6.88 17.27 8.34
CA PRO A 38 5.91 18.05 9.09
C PRO A 38 6.13 19.54 8.85
N VAL A 39 5.06 20.22 8.44
CA VAL A 39 5.06 21.67 8.24
C VAL A 39 5.14 22.30 9.62
N GLN A 40 6.29 22.87 9.97
CA GLN A 40 6.34 23.83 11.07
C GLN A 40 5.90 25.17 10.50
N ALA A 41 4.73 25.67 10.92
CA ALA A 41 4.40 27.07 10.73
C ALA A 41 3.42 27.54 11.81
N ALA A 42 3.96 28.30 12.77
CA ALA A 42 3.17 29.10 13.71
C ALA A 42 3.80 30.50 13.88
N GLY A 43 4.39 31.04 12.80
CA GLY A 43 5.04 32.35 12.79
C GLY A 43 4.34 33.38 11.89
N ASP A 44 4.92 34.56 11.78
CA ASP A 44 4.56 35.57 10.78
C ASP A 44 5.18 35.23 9.40
N ALA A 45 4.44 35.45 8.31
CA ALA A 45 4.95 35.24 6.94
C ALA A 45 5.84 36.40 6.48
N ALA A 46 5.67 37.58 7.08
CA ALA A 46 6.30 38.83 6.64
C ALA A 46 7.82 38.74 6.44
N PRO A 47 8.61 38.05 7.29
CA PRO A 47 10.04 37.90 7.05
C PRO A 47 10.38 37.11 5.77
N VAL A 48 9.59 36.08 5.45
CA VAL A 48 9.78 35.26 4.24
C VAL A 48 9.34 36.04 3.00
N GLU A 49 8.25 36.80 3.10
CA GLU A 49 7.77 37.68 2.03
C GLU A 49 8.76 38.82 1.73
N ALA A 50 9.35 39.44 2.75
CA ALA A 50 10.40 40.45 2.59
C ALA A 50 11.63 39.88 1.89
N ARG A 51 12.11 38.69 2.31
CA ARG A 51 13.22 38.00 1.64
C ARG A 51 12.91 37.67 0.18
N LEU A 52 11.67 37.28 -0.13
CA LEU A 52 11.24 37.01 -1.49
C LEU A 52 11.32 38.26 -2.36
N LEU A 53 10.82 39.39 -1.85
CA LEU A 53 10.88 40.68 -2.56
C LEU A 53 12.32 41.13 -2.82
N GLU A 54 13.20 41.06 -1.82
CA GLU A 54 14.62 41.42 -1.96
C GLU A 54 15.32 40.59 -3.06
N LEU A 55 15.06 39.28 -3.09
CA LEU A 55 15.62 38.39 -4.12
C LEU A 55 15.03 38.67 -5.52
N GLU A 56 13.75 39.01 -5.61
CA GLU A 56 13.10 39.38 -6.88
C GLU A 56 13.65 40.69 -7.44
N GLU A 57 13.88 41.69 -6.57
CA GLU A 57 14.47 42.97 -6.95
C GLU A 57 15.94 42.82 -7.38
N GLY A 58 16.70 41.98 -6.67
CA GLY A 58 18.13 41.77 -6.95
C GLY A 58 18.41 40.85 -8.15
N GLY A 59 17.62 39.78 -8.33
CA GLY A 59 17.89 38.72 -9.30
C GLY A 59 16.86 38.57 -10.42
N GLY A 60 15.76 39.33 -10.38
CA GLY A 60 14.65 39.23 -11.33
C GLY A 60 13.70 38.06 -11.05
N PRO A 61 12.57 37.96 -11.80
CA PRO A 61 11.43 37.10 -11.47
C PRO A 61 11.68 35.59 -11.58
N TYR A 62 12.81 35.19 -12.15
CA TYR A 62 13.20 33.79 -12.36
C TYR A 62 14.58 33.46 -11.79
N SER A 63 15.12 34.27 -10.88
CA SER A 63 16.37 33.94 -10.18
C SER A 63 16.28 32.55 -9.52
N GLY A 64 17.33 31.74 -9.66
CA GLY A 64 17.38 30.37 -9.13
C GLY A 64 17.18 30.29 -7.61
N ASP A 65 17.55 31.34 -6.88
CA ASP A 65 17.44 31.42 -5.42
C ASP A 65 15.98 31.57 -4.95
N LEU A 66 15.06 31.98 -5.84
CA LEU A 66 13.65 32.15 -5.52
C LEU A 66 12.96 30.82 -5.20
N ALA A 67 13.42 29.71 -5.78
CA ALA A 67 12.72 28.42 -5.66
C ALA A 67 12.59 27.97 -4.20
N GLU A 68 13.62 28.16 -3.39
CA GLU A 68 13.63 27.76 -1.98
C GLU A 68 12.75 28.67 -1.12
N VAL A 69 12.83 29.99 -1.34
CA VAL A 69 12.02 30.97 -0.59
C VAL A 69 10.53 30.81 -0.91
N LEU A 70 10.20 30.57 -2.18
CA LEU A 70 8.82 30.27 -2.59
C LEU A 70 8.29 28.97 -1.96
N ALA A 71 9.14 27.94 -1.84
CA ALA A 71 8.75 26.69 -1.21
C ALA A 71 8.56 26.83 0.32
N GLU A 72 9.38 27.67 0.97
CA GLU A 72 9.24 28.02 2.39
C GLU A 72 7.93 28.78 2.63
N LEU A 73 7.64 29.81 1.82
CA LEU A 73 6.39 30.56 1.90
C LEU A 73 5.18 29.66 1.62
N ALA A 74 5.26 28.76 0.65
CA ALA A 74 4.21 27.78 0.36
C ALA A 74 3.94 26.86 1.57
N ALA A 75 5.00 26.39 2.24
CA ALA A 75 4.86 25.58 3.45
C ALA A 75 4.15 26.36 4.56
N HIS A 76 4.47 27.66 4.71
CA HIS A 76 3.81 28.54 5.66
C HIS A 76 2.30 28.66 5.41
N TYR A 77 1.89 28.93 4.16
CA TYR A 77 0.48 28.99 3.78
C TYR A 77 -0.23 27.64 4.00
N ARG A 78 0.41 26.51 3.65
CA ARG A 78 -0.13 25.17 3.93
C ARG A 78 -0.35 24.96 5.43
N GLY A 79 0.59 25.35 6.28
CA GLY A 79 0.49 25.20 7.73
C GLY A 79 -0.63 26.02 8.37
N ARG A 80 -1.03 27.13 7.74
CA ARG A 80 -2.22 27.93 8.11
C ARG A 80 -3.53 27.39 7.55
N GLY A 81 -3.49 26.31 6.78
CA GLY A 81 -4.66 25.77 6.09
C GLY A 81 -5.05 26.53 4.83
N ASP A 82 -4.17 27.36 4.27
CA ASP A 82 -4.36 27.98 2.95
C ASP A 82 -3.67 27.15 1.87
N SER A 83 -4.38 26.12 1.41
CA SER A 83 -3.82 25.17 0.44
C SER A 83 -3.80 25.70 -0.98
N GLU A 84 -4.69 26.63 -1.34
CA GLU A 84 -4.73 27.20 -2.69
C GLU A 84 -3.50 28.08 -2.93
N GLU A 85 -3.19 28.94 -1.95
CA GLU A 85 -2.03 29.80 -2.01
C GLU A 85 -0.71 29.00 -1.95
N ALA A 86 -0.67 27.97 -1.11
CA ALA A 86 0.45 27.03 -1.09
C ALA A 86 0.68 26.35 -2.45
N LEU A 87 -0.38 25.86 -3.10
CA LEU A 87 -0.27 25.26 -4.44
C LEU A 87 0.22 26.27 -5.48
N ARG A 88 -0.25 27.52 -5.43
CA ARG A 88 0.20 28.60 -6.32
C ARG A 88 1.70 28.84 -6.18
N LEU A 89 2.19 28.94 -4.95
CA LEU A 89 3.60 29.19 -4.64
C LEU A 89 4.50 27.99 -5.00
N TYR A 90 4.08 26.75 -4.71
CA TYR A 90 4.82 25.56 -5.13
C TYR A 90 4.92 25.44 -6.66
N ARG A 91 3.85 25.76 -7.39
CA ARG A 91 3.87 25.78 -8.87
C ARG A 91 4.81 26.85 -9.40
N ARG A 92 4.88 28.02 -8.74
CA ARG A 92 5.84 29.07 -9.08
C ARG A 92 7.28 28.61 -8.83
N ALA A 93 7.56 28.00 -7.68
CA ALA A 93 8.87 27.42 -7.38
C ALA A 93 9.28 26.38 -8.43
N LEU A 94 8.36 25.50 -8.84
CA LEU A 94 8.59 24.52 -9.91
C LEU A 94 8.97 25.19 -11.23
N HIS A 95 8.30 26.30 -11.57
CA HIS A 95 8.61 27.03 -12.79
C HIS A 95 10.02 27.63 -12.75
N VAL A 96 10.43 28.22 -11.62
CA VAL A 96 11.79 28.71 -11.40
C VAL A 96 12.82 27.59 -11.56
N VAL A 97 12.61 26.44 -10.91
CA VAL A 97 13.53 25.29 -11.04
C VAL A 97 13.64 24.83 -12.49
N ARG A 98 12.51 24.75 -13.22
CA ARG A 98 12.51 24.32 -14.62
C ARG A 98 13.25 25.27 -15.54
N ILE A 99 13.16 26.58 -15.30
CA ILE A 99 13.88 27.59 -16.08
C ILE A 99 15.39 27.48 -15.84
N ASN A 100 15.80 27.33 -14.59
CA ASN A 100 17.22 27.37 -14.22
C ASN A 100 17.94 26.03 -14.43
N GLU A 101 17.25 24.90 -14.27
CA GLU A 101 17.87 23.56 -14.24
C GLU A 101 17.24 22.56 -15.22
N GLY A 102 16.22 22.97 -15.95
CA GLY A 102 15.54 22.15 -16.94
C GLY A 102 14.43 21.25 -16.40
N LEU A 103 13.67 20.67 -17.34
CA LEU A 103 12.43 19.94 -17.07
C LEU A 103 12.61 18.66 -16.27
N TYR A 104 13.81 18.10 -16.20
CA TYR A 104 14.11 16.81 -15.56
C TYR A 104 14.91 16.95 -14.26
N SER A 105 15.08 18.17 -13.72
CA SER A 105 15.80 18.37 -12.46
C SER A 105 15.13 17.64 -11.29
N GLU A 106 15.92 16.92 -10.49
CA GLU A 106 15.48 16.26 -9.25
C GLU A 106 15.10 17.26 -8.14
N ARG A 107 15.52 18.54 -8.22
CA ARG A 107 15.07 19.59 -7.29
C ARG A 107 13.56 19.87 -7.36
N GLN A 108 12.91 19.47 -8.45
CA GLN A 108 11.45 19.53 -8.55
C GLN A 108 10.76 18.50 -7.63
N ALA A 109 11.42 17.40 -7.25
CA ALA A 109 10.80 16.31 -6.50
C ALA A 109 10.16 16.73 -5.16
N PRO A 110 10.82 17.48 -4.25
CA PRO A 110 10.19 17.95 -3.03
C PRO A 110 8.96 18.84 -3.28
N LEU A 111 8.99 19.68 -4.32
CA LEU A 111 7.87 20.57 -4.67
C LEU A 111 6.66 19.79 -5.19
N VAL A 112 6.87 18.81 -6.07
CA VAL A 112 5.80 17.93 -6.55
C VAL A 112 5.20 17.12 -5.40
N ARG A 113 6.03 16.62 -4.47
CA ARG A 113 5.57 15.88 -3.29
C ARG A 113 4.70 16.72 -2.36
N ALA A 114 5.04 17.99 -2.17
CA ALA A 114 4.21 18.90 -1.40
C ALA A 114 2.83 19.10 -2.03
N GLU A 115 2.73 19.20 -3.37
CA GLU A 115 1.43 19.23 -4.04
C GLU A 115 0.62 17.93 -3.84
N LEU A 116 1.28 16.76 -3.90
CA LEU A 116 0.62 15.47 -3.62
C LEU A 116 0.02 15.44 -2.21
N ASP A 117 0.75 15.92 -1.21
CA ASP A 117 0.26 15.96 0.16
C ASP A 117 -0.91 16.91 0.31
N ILE A 118 -0.85 18.09 -0.31
CA ILE A 118 -1.96 19.04 -0.27
C ILE A 118 -3.23 18.43 -0.88
N TYR A 119 -3.14 17.77 -2.05
CA TYR A 119 -4.32 17.13 -2.64
C TYR A 119 -4.85 15.98 -1.78
N ARG A 120 -3.97 15.22 -1.11
CA ARG A 120 -4.38 14.18 -0.16
C ARG A 120 -5.10 14.76 1.04
N GLU A 121 -4.53 15.78 1.68
CA GLU A 121 -5.09 16.47 2.85
C GLU A 121 -6.48 17.05 2.57
N ARG A 122 -6.69 17.55 1.34
CA ARG A 122 -7.97 18.10 0.89
C ARG A 122 -8.95 17.04 0.39
N GLY A 123 -8.54 15.78 0.28
CA GLY A 123 -9.36 14.71 -0.33
C GLY A 123 -9.62 14.93 -1.82
N HIS A 124 -8.82 15.75 -2.51
CA HIS A 124 -8.94 16.03 -3.94
C HIS A 124 -8.32 14.87 -4.76
N PHE A 125 -8.90 13.68 -4.64
CA PHE A 125 -8.28 12.44 -5.11
C PHE A 125 -8.11 12.35 -6.64
N ALA A 126 -8.98 13.00 -7.43
CA ALA A 126 -8.81 13.06 -8.88
C ALA A 126 -7.54 13.86 -9.26
N ALA A 127 -7.37 15.05 -8.65
CA ALA A 127 -6.16 15.86 -8.84
C ALA A 127 -4.91 15.16 -8.29
N LEU A 128 -5.05 14.41 -7.19
CA LEU A 128 -3.97 13.58 -6.65
C LEU A 128 -3.54 12.49 -7.64
N ASP A 129 -4.50 11.81 -8.28
CA ASP A 129 -4.24 10.75 -9.25
C ASP A 129 -3.46 11.28 -10.47
N GLU A 130 -3.94 12.38 -11.07
CA GLU A 130 -3.25 13.07 -12.16
C GLU A 130 -1.85 13.55 -11.73
N ARG A 131 -1.72 14.03 -10.49
CA ARG A 131 -0.43 14.52 -9.99
C ARG A 131 0.56 13.39 -9.75
N TYR A 132 0.10 12.21 -9.33
CA TYR A 132 0.93 11.01 -9.24
C TYR A 132 1.39 10.53 -10.62
N ASP A 133 0.55 10.59 -11.65
CA ASP A 133 0.97 10.30 -13.04
C ASP A 133 2.09 11.24 -13.49
N TYR A 134 1.99 12.54 -13.17
CA TYR A 134 3.04 13.51 -13.45
C TYR A 134 4.34 13.19 -12.70
N TYR A 135 4.24 12.96 -11.39
CA TYR A 135 5.39 12.61 -10.53
C TYR A 135 6.10 11.34 -11.03
N PHE A 136 5.31 10.33 -11.40
CA PHE A 136 5.79 9.08 -11.95
C PHE A 136 6.47 9.27 -13.31
N ARG A 137 5.87 10.01 -14.23
CA ARG A 137 6.46 10.25 -15.56
C ARG A 137 7.79 10.99 -15.47
N LEU A 138 7.89 11.94 -14.54
CA LEU A 138 9.08 12.76 -14.37
C LEU A 138 10.23 12.00 -13.68
N PHE A 139 9.92 11.20 -12.66
CA PHE A 139 10.94 10.56 -11.82
C PHE A 139 10.84 9.03 -11.77
N GLY A 140 9.65 8.44 -11.82
CA GLY A 140 9.45 6.99 -11.64
C GLY A 140 9.49 6.13 -12.91
N GLY A 141 9.42 6.71 -14.11
CA GLY A 141 9.21 6.04 -15.40
C GLY A 141 10.33 5.12 -15.92
N GLY A 142 11.20 4.61 -15.05
CA GLY A 142 12.11 3.51 -15.39
C GLY A 142 13.32 3.86 -16.25
N ARG A 143 13.68 5.15 -16.39
CA ARG A 143 14.94 5.53 -17.05
C ARG A 143 16.12 5.23 -16.12
N PRO A 144 17.08 4.38 -16.52
CA PRO A 144 18.32 4.22 -15.78
C PRO A 144 19.12 5.54 -15.73
N PRO A 145 19.98 5.73 -14.71
CA PRO A 145 20.06 4.92 -13.49
C PRO A 145 18.85 5.18 -12.59
N LEU A 146 18.38 4.14 -11.90
CA LEU A 146 17.28 4.26 -10.93
C LEU A 146 17.84 4.82 -9.61
N THR A 147 17.96 6.15 -9.53
CA THR A 147 18.35 6.87 -8.31
C THR A 147 17.32 6.64 -7.19
N GLU A 148 17.68 6.91 -5.94
CA GLU A 148 16.74 6.78 -4.80
C GLU A 148 15.51 7.68 -4.98
N VAL A 149 15.66 8.87 -5.57
CA VAL A 149 14.54 9.78 -5.88
C VAL A 149 13.58 9.13 -6.88
N ARG A 150 14.13 8.52 -7.94
CA ARG A 150 13.34 7.84 -8.98
C ARG A 150 12.64 6.60 -8.46
N LEU A 151 13.34 5.78 -7.68
CA LEU A 151 12.76 4.60 -7.04
C LEU A 151 11.65 4.99 -6.06
N ARG A 152 11.85 6.03 -5.26
CA ARG A 152 10.82 6.56 -4.36
C ARG A 152 9.59 7.02 -5.12
N ALA A 153 9.76 7.67 -6.28
CA ALA A 153 8.65 8.09 -7.12
C ALA A 153 7.88 6.91 -7.71
N ALA A 154 8.59 5.89 -8.21
CA ALA A 154 7.99 4.66 -8.71
C ALA A 154 7.19 3.93 -7.63
N LEU A 155 7.79 3.69 -6.45
CA LEU A 155 7.12 3.03 -5.34
C LEU A 155 5.94 3.85 -4.79
N GLY A 156 6.07 5.17 -4.77
CA GLY A 156 4.99 6.10 -4.40
C GLY A 156 3.80 5.99 -5.35
N TYR A 157 4.06 5.97 -6.66
CA TYR A 157 3.05 5.78 -7.69
C TYR A 157 2.34 4.43 -7.55
N LEU A 158 3.09 3.33 -7.48
CA LEU A 158 2.53 1.98 -7.37
C LEU A 158 1.63 1.84 -6.13
N ARG A 159 2.07 2.40 -5.00
CA ARG A 159 1.27 2.47 -3.77
C ARG A 159 -0.02 3.24 -3.96
N TRP A 160 0.07 4.45 -4.54
CA TRP A 160 -1.12 5.25 -4.83
C TRP A 160 -2.09 4.53 -5.76
N GLN A 161 -1.61 3.88 -6.83
CA GLN A 161 -2.48 3.15 -7.75
C GLN A 161 -3.25 2.00 -7.04
N ARG A 162 -2.64 1.34 -6.03
CA ARG A 162 -3.33 0.37 -5.17
C ARG A 162 -4.40 1.02 -4.29
N GLU A 163 -4.10 2.17 -3.70
CA GLU A 163 -5.06 2.96 -2.93
C GLU A 163 -6.22 3.46 -3.81
N ALA A 164 -5.92 3.97 -5.01
CA ALA A 164 -6.90 4.44 -5.98
C ALA A 164 -7.83 3.32 -6.47
N LEU A 165 -7.33 2.07 -6.60
CA LEU A 165 -8.17 0.90 -6.86
C LEU A 165 -9.19 0.68 -5.74
N ARG A 166 -8.77 0.81 -4.49
CA ARG A 166 -9.63 0.62 -3.31
C ARG A 166 -10.60 1.79 -3.08
N LEU A 167 -10.24 3.01 -3.49
CA LEU A 167 -11.15 4.16 -3.57
C LEU A 167 -12.19 4.06 -4.70
N GLY A 168 -12.01 3.11 -5.63
CA GLY A 168 -12.84 3.03 -6.83
C GLY A 168 -12.62 4.17 -7.82
N LEU A 169 -11.40 4.75 -7.90
CA LEU A 169 -11.12 5.96 -8.68
C LEU A 169 -11.09 5.88 -10.22
N PRO A 170 -11.15 4.73 -10.92
CA PRO A 170 -11.35 4.75 -12.37
C PRO A 170 -12.64 4.06 -12.81
N THR A 171 -13.10 4.39 -14.01
CA THR A 171 -14.21 3.71 -14.70
C THR A 171 -13.93 2.24 -15.08
N ARG A 172 -12.69 1.73 -14.92
CA ARG A 172 -12.26 0.36 -15.30
C ARG A 172 -11.19 -0.22 -14.33
N PRO A 173 -11.57 -0.75 -13.15
CA PRO A 173 -10.63 -1.22 -12.13
C PRO A 173 -9.76 -2.40 -12.60
N GLU A 174 -10.30 -3.33 -13.41
CA GLU A 174 -9.57 -4.50 -13.91
C GLU A 174 -8.40 -4.09 -14.80
N ARG A 175 -8.59 -3.04 -15.61
CA ARG A 175 -7.55 -2.50 -16.47
C ARG A 175 -6.44 -1.84 -15.65
N ARG A 176 -6.80 -0.99 -14.67
CA ARG A 176 -5.84 -0.37 -13.75
C ARG A 176 -5.02 -1.43 -13.02
N LEU A 177 -5.66 -2.48 -12.50
CA LEU A 177 -4.97 -3.57 -11.81
C LEU A 177 -3.99 -4.31 -12.73
N LEU A 178 -4.41 -4.62 -13.95
CA LEU A 178 -3.54 -5.26 -14.94
C LEU A 178 -2.33 -4.39 -15.29
N ASP A 179 -2.55 -3.10 -15.58
CA ASP A 179 -1.50 -2.16 -15.94
C ASP A 179 -0.53 -1.96 -14.75
N LEU A 180 -1.04 -1.93 -13.53
CA LEU A 180 -0.24 -1.84 -12.30
C LEU A 180 0.72 -3.02 -12.13
N VAL A 181 0.21 -4.25 -12.30
CA VAL A 181 1.01 -5.48 -12.16
C VAL A 181 2.07 -5.57 -13.27
N GLN A 182 1.70 -5.20 -14.51
CA GLN A 182 2.62 -5.19 -15.65
C GLN A 182 3.72 -4.15 -15.47
N LEU A 183 3.37 -2.93 -15.06
CA LEU A 183 4.31 -1.84 -14.86
C LEU A 183 5.40 -2.21 -13.86
N ASN A 184 5.02 -2.72 -12.70
CA ASN A 184 6.00 -3.07 -11.68
C ASN A 184 6.80 -4.34 -12.03
N GLY A 185 6.21 -5.28 -12.79
CA GLY A 185 6.96 -6.38 -13.40
C GLY A 185 8.07 -5.88 -14.33
N GLN A 186 7.75 -4.96 -15.24
CA GLN A 186 8.75 -4.34 -16.13
C GLN A 186 9.85 -3.60 -15.36
N MET A 187 9.50 -2.93 -14.25
CA MET A 187 10.51 -2.30 -13.37
C MET A 187 11.44 -3.32 -12.74
N LEU A 188 10.93 -4.48 -12.31
CA LEU A 188 11.74 -5.56 -11.75
C LEU A 188 12.69 -6.16 -12.79
N ASP A 189 12.20 -6.38 -14.01
CA ASP A 189 13.01 -6.88 -15.12
C ASP A 189 14.16 -5.90 -15.41
N ASN A 190 13.84 -4.61 -15.55
CA ASN A 190 14.83 -3.55 -15.76
C ASN A 190 15.81 -3.41 -14.60
N ALA A 191 15.34 -3.55 -13.36
CA ALA A 191 16.17 -3.48 -12.17
C ALA A 191 17.13 -4.67 -12.06
N THR A 192 16.74 -5.83 -12.58
CA THR A 192 17.59 -7.03 -12.64
C THR A 192 18.65 -6.90 -13.74
N ALA A 193 18.30 -6.28 -14.87
CA ALA A 193 19.23 -6.04 -15.98
C ALA A 193 20.22 -4.89 -15.73
N SER A 194 19.90 -3.97 -14.81
CA SER A 194 20.74 -2.80 -14.51
C SER A 194 21.85 -3.13 -13.53
N ALA A 195 23.11 -3.15 -14.00
CA ALA A 195 24.28 -3.27 -13.14
C ALA A 195 24.35 -2.12 -12.13
N GLY A 196 24.57 -2.43 -10.84
CA GLY A 196 24.78 -1.44 -9.78
C GLY A 196 23.53 -1.00 -8.99
N LEU A 197 22.33 -1.53 -9.29
CA LEU A 197 21.16 -1.32 -8.44
C LEU A 197 21.29 -2.13 -7.12
N PRO A 198 21.25 -1.49 -5.94
CA PRO A 198 21.40 -2.20 -4.66
C PRO A 198 20.34 -3.29 -4.49
N ALA A 199 20.69 -4.40 -3.81
CA ALA A 199 19.76 -5.50 -3.54
C ALA A 199 18.49 -5.01 -2.82
N GLN A 200 18.64 -4.05 -1.92
CA GLN A 200 17.55 -3.41 -1.15
C GLN A 200 16.56 -2.67 -2.06
N ALA A 201 17.02 -2.05 -3.15
CA ALA A 201 16.14 -1.42 -4.12
C ALA A 201 15.27 -2.44 -4.86
N ARG A 202 15.87 -3.56 -5.27
CA ARG A 202 15.16 -4.68 -5.93
C ARG A 202 14.13 -5.32 -4.99
N ALA A 203 14.49 -5.53 -3.72
CA ALA A 203 13.55 -6.04 -2.70
C ALA A 203 12.33 -5.12 -2.53
N ARG A 204 12.51 -3.80 -2.48
CA ARG A 204 11.39 -2.85 -2.36
C ARG A 204 10.39 -2.96 -3.53
N LEU A 205 10.88 -3.06 -4.76
CA LEU A 205 10.02 -3.25 -5.95
C LEU A 205 9.28 -4.59 -5.91
N ALA A 206 9.95 -5.66 -5.46
CA ALA A 206 9.36 -6.99 -5.39
C ALA A 206 8.30 -7.10 -4.30
N LEU A 207 8.54 -6.53 -3.12
CA LEU A 207 7.51 -6.45 -2.07
C LEU A 207 6.31 -5.62 -2.52
N SER A 208 6.54 -4.55 -3.30
CA SER A 208 5.46 -3.81 -3.97
C SER A 208 4.70 -4.69 -4.99
N GLN A 209 5.39 -5.60 -5.70
CA GLN A 209 4.74 -6.52 -6.63
C GLN A 209 3.91 -7.57 -5.90
N LEU A 210 4.43 -8.10 -4.79
CA LEU A 210 3.71 -9.02 -3.93
C LEU A 210 2.40 -8.39 -3.43
N ASN A 211 2.42 -7.11 -3.07
CA ASN A 211 1.21 -6.35 -2.72
C ASN A 211 0.22 -6.26 -3.90
N ASN A 212 0.69 -6.08 -5.14
CA ASN A 212 -0.19 -6.14 -6.30
C ASN A 212 -0.81 -7.54 -6.48
N LEU A 213 -0.04 -8.61 -6.24
CA LEU A 213 -0.52 -9.99 -6.34
C LEU A 213 -1.55 -10.35 -5.26
N TYR A 214 -1.43 -9.80 -4.04
CA TYR A 214 -2.49 -9.89 -3.03
C TYR A 214 -3.81 -9.28 -3.55
N LEU A 215 -3.75 -8.08 -4.15
CA LEU A 215 -4.94 -7.43 -4.72
C LEU A 215 -5.55 -8.22 -5.88
N VAL A 216 -4.72 -8.80 -6.75
CA VAL A 216 -5.20 -9.73 -7.79
C VAL A 216 -5.95 -10.90 -7.16
N GLN A 217 -5.43 -11.45 -6.07
CA GLN A 217 -6.06 -12.61 -5.43
C GLN A 217 -7.39 -12.27 -4.74
N ASP A 218 -7.58 -11.03 -4.30
CA ASP A 218 -8.79 -10.57 -3.62
C ASP A 218 -9.84 -9.98 -4.58
N MET A 219 -9.44 -9.03 -5.43
CA MET A 219 -10.36 -8.23 -6.23
C MET A 219 -10.91 -8.96 -7.46
N VAL A 220 -10.26 -10.04 -7.88
CA VAL A 220 -10.65 -10.79 -9.09
C VAL A 220 -11.45 -12.01 -8.64
N PRO A 221 -12.77 -12.08 -8.92
CA PRO A 221 -13.58 -13.21 -8.49
C PRO A 221 -13.14 -14.49 -9.21
N LEU A 222 -13.28 -15.62 -8.52
CA LEU A 222 -13.19 -16.92 -9.16
C LEU A 222 -14.37 -17.07 -10.11
N VAL A 223 -14.09 -17.08 -11.42
CA VAL A 223 -15.11 -17.45 -12.40
C VAL A 223 -15.11 -18.98 -12.48
N GLU A 224 -16.08 -19.61 -11.82
CA GLU A 224 -16.50 -20.95 -12.23
C GLU A 224 -16.95 -20.81 -13.68
N ARG A 225 -16.29 -21.51 -14.61
CA ARG A 225 -16.74 -21.53 -16.00
C ARG A 225 -18.13 -22.15 -16.00
N ASP A 226 -19.17 -21.34 -16.09
CA ASP A 226 -20.50 -21.82 -16.41
C ASP A 226 -20.54 -22.12 -17.92
N PRO A 227 -20.54 -23.39 -18.34
CA PRO A 227 -20.53 -23.73 -19.76
C PRO A 227 -21.77 -23.24 -20.51
N PHE A 228 -22.81 -22.77 -19.80
CA PHE A 228 -24.08 -22.32 -20.38
C PHE A 228 -24.23 -20.81 -20.56
N GLN A 229 -23.34 -19.96 -20.01
CA GLN A 229 -23.44 -18.49 -20.14
C GLN A 229 -22.78 -17.91 -21.40
N ALA A 230 -22.04 -18.71 -22.17
CA ALA A 230 -21.34 -18.25 -23.38
C ALA A 230 -22.26 -17.82 -24.54
N THR A 231 -23.58 -17.92 -24.39
CA THR A 231 -24.59 -17.68 -25.45
C THR A 231 -25.57 -16.54 -25.17
N ALA A 232 -25.40 -15.76 -24.10
CA ALA A 232 -26.32 -14.65 -23.82
C ALA A 232 -26.02 -13.41 -24.69
N PHE A 233 -26.94 -13.08 -25.59
CA PHE A 233 -26.90 -11.92 -26.49
C PHE A 233 -26.81 -10.59 -25.73
N ALA A 234 -25.87 -9.73 -26.13
CA ALA A 234 -25.72 -8.38 -25.57
C ALA A 234 -26.91 -7.47 -25.98
N ALA A 235 -27.49 -6.77 -25.00
CA ALA A 235 -28.51 -5.76 -25.25
C ALA A 235 -27.91 -4.53 -25.99
N PRO A 236 -28.64 -3.91 -26.93
CA PRO A 236 -28.14 -2.76 -27.68
C PRO A 236 -28.17 -1.50 -26.79
N GLY A 237 -27.01 -0.96 -26.42
CA GLY A 237 -26.95 0.34 -25.72
C GLY A 237 -25.60 0.76 -25.14
N SER A 238 -24.71 -0.18 -24.82
CA SER A 238 -23.37 0.12 -24.30
C SER A 238 -22.35 0.27 -25.45
N ARG A 239 -21.93 1.51 -25.75
CA ARG A 239 -20.82 1.84 -26.67
C ARG A 239 -19.44 1.43 -26.12
N GLN A 240 -19.29 0.19 -25.66
CA GLN A 240 -18.00 -0.39 -25.30
C GLN A 240 -17.80 -1.61 -26.19
N ASP A 241 -16.64 -1.69 -26.85
CA ASP A 241 -16.28 -2.79 -27.74
C ASP A 241 -16.23 -4.10 -26.93
N PRO A 242 -17.21 -5.01 -27.08
CA PRO A 242 -17.32 -6.20 -26.25
C PRO A 242 -16.06 -7.08 -26.34
N ALA A 243 -15.39 -7.09 -27.50
CA ALA A 243 -14.17 -7.85 -27.72
C ALA A 243 -13.00 -7.41 -26.83
N GLN A 244 -12.89 -6.10 -26.53
CA GLN A 244 -11.83 -5.57 -25.67
C GLN A 244 -12.08 -5.86 -24.20
N GLN A 245 -13.34 -5.80 -23.75
CA GLN A 245 -13.71 -6.14 -22.37
C GLN A 245 -13.46 -7.61 -22.08
N ASP A 246 -13.86 -8.49 -23.00
CA ASP A 246 -13.60 -9.93 -22.91
C ASP A 246 -12.11 -10.26 -22.88
N PHE A 247 -11.27 -9.45 -23.54
CA PHE A 247 -9.81 -9.63 -23.51
C PHE A 247 -9.20 -9.24 -22.15
N VAL A 248 -9.56 -8.07 -21.61
CA VAL A 248 -9.06 -7.63 -20.29
C VAL A 248 -9.50 -8.62 -19.21
N GLN A 249 -10.75 -9.06 -19.23
CA GLN A 249 -11.28 -10.01 -18.27
C GLN A 249 -10.51 -11.34 -18.32
N ARG A 250 -10.26 -11.89 -19.52
CA ARG A 250 -9.46 -13.12 -19.69
C ARG A 250 -8.03 -12.97 -19.16
N ARG A 251 -7.39 -11.82 -19.39
CA ARG A 251 -6.03 -11.56 -18.89
C ARG A 251 -5.97 -11.47 -17.38
N VAL A 252 -6.92 -10.77 -16.76
CA VAL A 252 -6.98 -10.62 -15.30
C VAL A 252 -7.30 -11.96 -14.63
N GLN A 253 -8.14 -12.79 -15.24
CA GLN A 253 -8.40 -14.16 -14.77
C GLN A 253 -7.17 -15.07 -14.88
N ASN A 254 -6.41 -14.98 -15.98
CA ASN A 254 -5.12 -15.69 -16.09
C ASN A 254 -4.15 -15.20 -15.01
N LEU A 255 -4.02 -13.87 -14.85
CA LEU A 255 -3.15 -13.31 -13.84
C LEU A 255 -3.50 -13.81 -12.43
N ARG A 256 -4.80 -13.92 -12.11
CA ARG A 256 -5.27 -14.53 -10.86
C ARG A 256 -4.81 -15.99 -10.72
N SER A 257 -4.97 -16.81 -11.75
CA SER A 257 -4.65 -18.24 -11.66
C SER A 257 -3.15 -18.49 -11.43
N VAL A 258 -2.29 -17.61 -11.94
CA VAL A 258 -0.82 -17.74 -11.79
C VAL A 258 -0.25 -16.91 -10.63
N ALA A 259 -1.01 -15.99 -10.03
CA ALA A 259 -0.50 -15.04 -9.04
C ALA A 259 0.18 -15.72 -7.84
N TYR A 260 -0.36 -16.85 -7.33
CA TYR A 260 0.29 -17.64 -6.28
C TYR A 260 1.72 -18.06 -6.66
N ALA A 261 1.89 -18.68 -7.82
CA ALA A 261 3.18 -19.16 -8.30
C ALA A 261 4.13 -17.98 -8.56
N GLN A 262 3.65 -16.91 -9.19
CA GLN A 262 4.45 -15.69 -9.43
C GLN A 262 4.98 -15.09 -8.13
N GLY A 263 4.18 -15.04 -7.05
CA GLY A 263 4.63 -14.54 -5.76
C GLY A 263 5.72 -15.42 -5.11
N VAL A 264 5.60 -16.75 -5.26
CA VAL A 264 6.61 -17.70 -4.80
C VAL A 264 7.91 -17.53 -5.57
N ASP A 265 7.85 -17.56 -6.91
CA ASP A 265 9.03 -17.46 -7.78
C ASP A 265 9.77 -16.13 -7.55
N LEU A 266 9.03 -15.03 -7.41
CA LEU A 266 9.58 -13.70 -7.13
C LEU A 266 10.40 -13.68 -5.83
N LEU A 267 9.83 -14.18 -4.73
CA LEU A 267 10.48 -14.15 -3.42
C LEU A 267 11.61 -15.18 -3.33
N GLN A 268 11.45 -16.36 -3.91
CA GLN A 268 12.51 -17.37 -3.98
C GLN A 268 13.72 -16.86 -4.78
N GLY A 269 13.48 -16.24 -5.93
CA GLY A 269 14.54 -15.63 -6.74
C GLY A 269 15.32 -14.55 -5.98
N LEU A 270 14.62 -13.69 -5.22
CA LEU A 270 15.26 -12.69 -4.38
C LEU A 270 16.05 -13.29 -3.22
N ILE A 271 15.50 -14.28 -2.52
CA ILE A 271 16.18 -14.96 -1.41
C ILE A 271 17.46 -15.64 -1.91
N ALA A 272 17.39 -16.35 -3.04
CA ALA A 272 18.53 -17.06 -3.61
C ALA A 272 19.65 -16.10 -4.06
N GLY A 273 19.30 -14.91 -4.54
CA GLY A 273 20.25 -13.87 -4.97
C GLY A 273 20.65 -12.87 -3.87
N TRP A 274 20.19 -13.04 -2.62
CA TRP A 274 20.41 -12.05 -1.58
C TRP A 274 21.84 -12.13 -1.01
N PRO A 275 22.59 -11.00 -0.94
CA PRO A 275 23.91 -10.98 -0.33
C PRO A 275 23.77 -11.03 1.19
N VAL A 276 23.76 -12.23 1.77
CA VAL A 276 23.56 -12.46 3.23
C VAL A 276 24.50 -11.62 4.10
N ALA A 277 25.74 -11.42 3.65
CA ALA A 277 26.75 -10.66 4.38
C ALA A 277 26.43 -9.16 4.51
N GLU A 278 25.54 -8.62 3.66
CA GLU A 278 25.14 -7.21 3.72
C GLU A 278 24.06 -6.95 4.77
N ASP A 279 22.99 -7.77 4.76
CA ASP A 279 21.81 -7.53 5.59
C ASP A 279 21.03 -8.82 5.88
N VAL A 280 21.31 -9.41 7.05
CA VAL A 280 20.64 -10.62 7.53
C VAL A 280 19.17 -10.36 7.90
N GLU A 281 18.85 -9.17 8.42
CA GLU A 281 17.50 -8.86 8.85
C GLU A 281 16.57 -8.73 7.64
N GLN A 282 17.05 -8.13 6.56
CA GLN A 282 16.31 -8.06 5.30
C GLN A 282 16.15 -9.45 4.64
N LEU A 283 17.14 -10.34 4.72
CA LEU A 283 16.98 -11.73 4.29
C LEU A 283 15.89 -12.45 5.10
N ALA A 284 15.91 -12.28 6.42
CA ALA A 284 14.87 -12.81 7.28
C ALA A 284 13.50 -12.22 6.94
N ALA A 285 13.40 -10.92 6.63
CA ALA A 285 12.16 -10.30 6.18
C ALA A 285 11.64 -10.88 4.86
N LEU A 286 12.52 -11.25 3.91
CA LEU A 286 12.12 -11.92 2.67
C LEU A 286 11.58 -13.33 2.93
N HIS A 287 12.24 -14.10 3.80
CA HIS A 287 11.70 -15.38 4.25
C HIS A 287 10.33 -15.20 4.95
N LEU A 288 10.20 -14.20 5.81
CA LEU A 288 8.94 -13.89 6.48
C LEU A 288 7.82 -13.59 5.49
N ALA A 289 8.09 -12.77 4.48
CA ALA A 289 7.12 -12.43 3.42
C ALA A 289 6.69 -13.67 2.61
N LEU A 290 7.62 -14.59 2.31
CA LEU A 290 7.30 -15.83 1.60
C LEU A 290 6.52 -16.81 2.48
N GLY A 291 6.88 -16.91 3.76
CA GLY A 291 6.11 -17.64 4.76
C GLY A 291 4.66 -17.16 4.82
N ASP A 292 4.47 -15.84 4.92
CA ASP A 292 3.15 -15.22 4.94
C ASP A 292 2.36 -15.43 3.65
N TRP A 293 3.03 -15.34 2.50
CA TRP A 293 2.40 -15.61 1.21
C TRP A 293 1.84 -17.03 1.17
N HIS A 294 2.62 -18.04 1.59
CA HIS A 294 2.14 -19.41 1.71
C HIS A 294 1.01 -19.55 2.74
N GLN A 295 1.18 -18.93 3.90
CA GLN A 295 0.23 -19.01 5.02
C GLN A 295 -1.13 -18.41 4.67
N TRP A 296 -1.15 -17.27 3.97
CA TRP A 296 -2.38 -16.62 3.49
C TRP A 296 -3.12 -17.47 2.44
N HIS A 297 -2.40 -18.27 1.66
CA HIS A 297 -2.96 -19.25 0.71
C HIS A 297 -3.25 -20.63 1.33
N ASP A 298 -3.35 -20.73 2.67
CA ASP A 298 -3.62 -21.99 3.39
C ASP A 298 -2.54 -23.09 3.21
N LYS A 299 -1.34 -22.73 2.75
CA LYS A 299 -0.20 -23.66 2.52
C LYS A 299 0.79 -23.65 3.69
N TRP A 300 0.30 -23.95 4.88
CA TRP A 300 1.09 -23.93 6.12
C TRP A 300 2.34 -24.82 6.11
N HIS A 301 2.30 -25.97 5.42
CA HIS A 301 3.48 -26.83 5.24
C HIS A 301 4.59 -26.13 4.44
N SER A 302 4.22 -25.35 3.42
CA SER A 302 5.17 -24.56 2.63
C SER A 302 5.64 -23.33 3.40
N ALA A 303 4.81 -22.75 4.27
CA ALA A 303 5.19 -21.61 5.11
C ALA A 303 6.22 -21.97 6.19
N ALA A 304 6.09 -23.16 6.79
CA ALA A 304 6.91 -23.64 7.91
C ALA A 304 8.44 -23.50 7.71
N PRO A 305 9.06 -23.99 6.62
CA PRO A 305 10.51 -23.87 6.43
C PRO A 305 10.97 -22.41 6.35
N HIS A 306 10.13 -21.49 5.88
CA HIS A 306 10.49 -20.07 5.84
C HIS A 306 10.45 -19.43 7.22
N TYR A 307 9.46 -19.75 8.06
CA TYR A 307 9.45 -19.25 9.44
C TYR A 307 10.59 -19.85 10.28
N GLN A 308 10.96 -21.11 10.06
CA GLN A 308 12.18 -21.71 10.66
C GLN A 308 13.45 -20.99 10.22
N ALA A 309 13.55 -20.60 8.95
CA ALA A 309 14.67 -19.80 8.46
C ALA A 309 14.74 -18.42 9.15
N VAL A 310 13.59 -17.76 9.37
CA VAL A 310 13.52 -16.50 10.14
C VAL A 310 14.04 -16.69 11.57
N GLU A 311 13.54 -17.71 12.29
CA GLU A 311 14.03 -18.00 13.65
C GLU A 311 15.54 -18.24 13.66
N ARG A 312 16.04 -19.05 12.72
CA ARG A 312 17.47 -19.37 12.61
C ARG A 312 18.31 -18.12 12.36
N LEU A 313 18.01 -17.37 11.29
CA LEU A 313 18.76 -16.17 10.89
C LEU A 313 18.81 -15.14 12.02
N LEU A 314 17.67 -14.83 12.65
CA LEU A 314 17.62 -13.81 13.70
C LEU A 314 18.26 -14.27 15.01
N ARG A 315 18.11 -15.54 15.41
CA ARG A 315 18.75 -16.07 16.64
C ARG A 315 20.26 -16.13 16.52
N GLU A 316 20.77 -16.66 15.41
CA GLU A 316 22.21 -16.79 15.15
C GLU A 316 22.90 -15.41 15.11
N ASN A 317 22.17 -14.35 14.75
CA ASN A 317 22.68 -12.98 14.67
C ASN A 317 22.25 -12.09 15.86
N GLY A 318 21.81 -12.69 16.96
CA GLY A 318 21.50 -11.98 18.20
C GLY A 318 20.30 -11.02 18.14
N ARG A 319 19.45 -11.09 17.11
CA ARG A 319 18.28 -10.21 16.90
C ARG A 319 17.03 -10.73 17.62
N ARG A 320 17.14 -10.96 18.94
CA ARG A 320 16.04 -11.54 19.75
C ARG A 320 14.80 -10.65 19.77
N ASP A 321 14.97 -9.34 19.92
CA ASP A 321 13.84 -8.40 19.96
C ASP A 321 13.06 -8.37 18.64
N THR A 322 13.77 -8.39 17.50
CA THR A 322 13.14 -8.48 16.17
C THR A 322 12.41 -9.81 16.00
N LEU A 323 13.02 -10.91 16.46
CA LEU A 323 12.40 -12.23 16.41
C LEU A 323 11.10 -12.27 17.23
N ASP A 324 11.13 -11.80 18.48
CA ASP A 324 9.96 -11.77 19.35
C ASP A 324 8.86 -10.88 18.75
N ARG A 325 9.23 -9.76 18.11
CA ARG A 325 8.28 -8.90 17.40
C ARG A 325 7.64 -9.59 16.19
N TRP A 326 8.40 -10.37 15.42
CA TRP A 326 7.91 -10.96 14.16
C TRP A 326 7.19 -12.30 14.34
N LEU A 327 7.61 -13.10 15.31
CA LEU A 327 7.18 -14.49 15.51
C LEU A 327 6.72 -14.80 16.93
N GLY A 328 6.87 -13.88 17.89
CA GLY A 328 6.52 -14.10 19.30
C GLY A 328 5.01 -14.13 19.59
N ALA A 329 4.18 -13.56 18.71
CA ALA A 329 2.73 -13.57 18.80
C ALA A 329 2.08 -13.75 17.42
N PRO A 330 0.82 -14.23 17.34
CA PRO A 330 0.14 -14.36 16.05
C PRO A 330 -0.12 -13.01 15.38
N VAL A 331 0.04 -12.93 14.06
CA VAL A 331 -0.16 -11.70 13.25
C VAL A 331 -1.18 -11.98 12.15
N GLU A 332 -2.17 -11.11 12.01
CA GLU A 332 -3.19 -11.16 10.97
C GLU A 332 -2.57 -10.97 9.57
N LEU A 333 -3.07 -11.69 8.57
CA LEU A 333 -2.53 -11.68 7.21
C LEU A 333 -3.51 -11.09 6.17
N PRO A 334 -2.99 -10.37 5.17
CA PRO A 334 -1.56 -10.07 4.98
C PRO A 334 -1.05 -8.96 5.91
N ALA A 335 0.13 -9.18 6.49
CA ALA A 335 0.77 -8.24 7.41
C ALA A 335 1.34 -6.98 6.71
N SER A 336 1.31 -6.93 5.37
CA SER A 336 1.84 -5.80 4.59
C SER A 336 0.97 -4.54 4.65
N GLY A 337 -0.25 -4.63 5.19
CA GLY A 337 -1.19 -3.52 5.25
C GLY A 337 -1.77 -3.13 3.88
N VAL A 338 -1.57 -3.94 2.84
CA VAL A 338 -2.04 -3.64 1.47
C VAL A 338 -3.54 -3.43 1.38
N PHE A 339 -4.30 -4.07 2.27
CA PHE A 339 -5.75 -3.94 2.36
C PHE A 339 -6.21 -2.95 3.42
N ASN A 340 -5.37 -2.61 4.42
CA ASN A 340 -5.70 -1.62 5.46
C ASN A 340 -6.29 -0.42 4.76
N GLY A 341 -7.51 -0.03 5.17
CA GLY A 341 -8.38 0.92 4.50
C GLY A 341 -7.76 2.25 4.05
N LEU A 342 -8.58 3.26 3.95
CA LEU A 342 -8.08 4.62 3.72
C LEU A 342 -8.51 5.41 4.92
N PRO A 343 -7.74 6.43 5.33
CA PRO A 343 -8.21 7.30 6.38
C PRO A 343 -9.63 7.68 5.96
N GLU A 344 -10.62 7.23 6.73
CA GLU A 344 -11.94 7.80 6.64
C GLU A 344 -11.64 9.30 6.66
N GLN A 345 -12.04 10.05 5.61
CA GLN A 345 -12.15 11.51 5.74
C GLN A 345 -12.69 11.71 7.14
N PRO A 346 -12.01 12.46 8.03
CA PRO A 346 -12.22 12.35 9.46
C PRO A 346 -13.72 12.37 9.71
N LEU A 347 -14.28 11.17 9.85
CA LEU A 347 -15.57 11.00 10.45
C LEU A 347 -15.20 11.49 11.82
N ASP A 348 -15.78 12.62 12.21
CA ASP A 348 -15.69 13.13 13.58
C ASP A 348 -15.60 11.91 14.48
N ALA A 349 -14.67 11.82 15.42
CA ALA A 349 -14.42 10.59 16.17
C ALA A 349 -15.70 9.96 16.79
N ALA A 350 -16.79 10.74 16.85
CA ALA A 350 -18.18 10.35 17.09
C ALA A 350 -18.81 9.35 16.09
N ASP A 351 -18.43 9.32 14.81
CA ASP A 351 -19.03 8.52 13.74
C ASP A 351 -18.22 7.26 13.35
N ALA A 352 -17.01 7.12 13.90
CA ALA A 352 -16.20 5.91 13.74
C ALA A 352 -16.91 4.73 14.39
N ALA A 353 -17.00 3.60 13.70
CA ALA A 353 -17.63 2.41 14.25
C ALA A 353 -16.93 2.03 15.58
N PRO A 354 -17.69 1.80 16.67
CA PRO A 354 -17.09 1.50 17.95
C PRO A 354 -16.28 0.21 17.84
N ALA A 355 -15.15 0.21 18.54
CA ALA A 355 -14.26 -0.92 18.53
C ALA A 355 -14.81 -2.03 19.44
N VAL A 356 -14.66 -3.28 18.99
CA VAL A 356 -15.16 -4.48 19.64
C VAL A 356 -13.99 -5.29 20.16
N THR A 357 -13.99 -5.56 21.46
CA THR A 357 -13.00 -6.45 22.07
C THR A 357 -13.40 -7.91 21.87
N LEU A 358 -12.49 -8.70 21.32
CA LEU A 358 -12.66 -10.14 21.11
C LEU A 358 -11.66 -10.93 21.95
N SER A 359 -12.14 -12.03 22.53
CA SER A 359 -11.32 -13.10 23.09
C SER A 359 -11.33 -14.30 22.15
N TYR A 360 -10.15 -14.85 21.83
CA TYR A 360 -10.04 -15.99 20.91
C TYR A 360 -8.68 -16.70 21.03
N ASP A 361 -8.59 -17.87 20.41
CA ASP A 361 -7.35 -18.63 20.27
C ASP A 361 -6.91 -18.62 18.80
N VAL A 362 -5.60 -18.75 18.55
CA VAL A 362 -5.05 -19.01 17.21
C VAL A 362 -4.29 -20.32 17.25
N ASP A 363 -4.69 -21.28 16.43
CA ASP A 363 -3.99 -22.57 16.35
C ASP A 363 -2.66 -22.45 15.58
N ARG A 364 -1.82 -23.49 15.68
CA ARG A 364 -0.54 -23.64 14.97
C ARG A 364 -0.65 -23.60 13.45
N ARG A 365 -1.86 -23.71 12.89
CA ARG A 365 -2.13 -23.55 11.45
C ARG A 365 -2.55 -22.13 11.10
N GLY A 366 -2.59 -21.22 12.07
CA GLY A 366 -2.95 -19.82 11.87
C GLY A 366 -4.45 -19.60 11.70
N ARG A 367 -5.30 -20.43 12.30
CA ARG A 367 -6.76 -20.26 12.30
C ARG A 367 -7.27 -19.78 13.65
N ALA A 368 -8.13 -18.77 13.64
CA ALA A 368 -8.82 -18.30 14.83
C ALA A 368 -9.91 -19.31 15.26
N ARG A 369 -9.99 -19.59 16.56
CA ARG A 369 -10.97 -20.48 17.19
C ARG A 369 -11.46 -19.87 18.50
N ASN A 370 -12.56 -20.43 19.03
CA ASN A 370 -13.12 -20.02 20.33
C ASN A 370 -13.37 -18.50 20.42
N ILE A 371 -13.82 -17.90 19.31
CA ILE A 371 -13.99 -16.45 19.20
C ILE A 371 -15.26 -16.02 19.94
N ALA A 372 -15.09 -15.14 20.92
CA ALA A 372 -16.16 -14.54 21.71
C ALA A 372 -15.95 -13.02 21.82
N THR A 373 -17.05 -12.27 21.89
CA THR A 373 -17.04 -10.84 22.21
C THR A 373 -16.92 -10.64 23.71
N VAL A 374 -16.08 -9.71 24.14
CA VAL A 374 -15.94 -9.32 25.55
C VAL A 374 -16.71 -8.03 25.79
N ALA A 375 -17.67 -8.07 26.72
CA ALA A 375 -18.45 -6.92 27.19
C ALA A 375 -18.96 -6.01 26.06
N LEU A 376 -20.03 -6.43 25.39
CA LEU A 376 -20.62 -5.72 24.27
C LEU A 376 -21.86 -4.93 24.72
N ALA A 377 -21.98 -3.66 24.33
CA ALA A 377 -23.21 -2.91 24.55
C ALA A 377 -24.34 -3.41 23.62
N PRO A 378 -25.64 -3.32 24.00
CA PRO A 378 -26.74 -3.88 23.21
C PRO A 378 -26.83 -3.32 21.77
N ASP A 379 -26.47 -2.05 21.59
CA ASP A 379 -26.42 -1.37 20.30
C ASP A 379 -25.25 -1.83 19.41
N GLN A 380 -24.26 -2.53 19.97
CA GLN A 380 -23.08 -3.03 19.27
C GLN A 380 -23.19 -4.49 18.83
N GLU A 381 -24.24 -5.23 19.21
CA GLU A 381 -24.41 -6.67 18.93
C GLU A 381 -24.21 -7.03 17.45
N ASN A 382 -24.80 -6.24 16.56
CA ASN A 382 -24.65 -6.43 15.12
C ASN A 382 -23.21 -6.20 14.64
N ALA A 383 -22.53 -5.19 15.16
CA ALA A 383 -21.12 -4.93 14.84
C ALA A 383 -20.24 -6.08 15.35
N GLY A 384 -20.45 -6.52 16.60
CA GLY A 384 -19.73 -7.64 17.19
C GLY A 384 -19.87 -8.93 16.38
N MET A 385 -21.09 -9.28 15.96
CA MET A 385 -21.31 -10.44 15.08
C MET A 385 -20.57 -10.34 13.75
N ARG A 386 -20.52 -9.14 13.13
CA ARG A 386 -19.79 -8.92 11.87
C ARG A 386 -18.29 -9.05 12.06
N VAL A 387 -17.73 -8.48 13.12
CA VAL A 387 -16.30 -8.60 13.44
C VAL A 387 -15.93 -10.07 13.70
N VAL A 388 -16.74 -10.81 14.47
CA VAL A 388 -16.52 -12.24 14.71
C VAL A 388 -16.52 -13.03 13.40
N ARG A 389 -17.49 -12.78 12.49
CA ARG A 389 -17.55 -13.44 11.19
C ARG A 389 -16.31 -13.14 10.34
N ALA A 390 -15.87 -11.89 10.29
CA ALA A 390 -14.66 -11.50 9.56
C ALA A 390 -13.41 -12.15 10.17
N LEU A 391 -13.25 -12.15 11.49
CA LEU A 391 -12.07 -12.68 12.17
C LEU A 391 -11.91 -14.20 11.97
N ARG A 392 -13.01 -14.96 11.86
CA ARG A 392 -12.96 -16.41 11.56
C ARG A 392 -12.25 -16.70 10.24
N GLU A 393 -12.26 -15.74 9.33
CA GLU A 393 -11.84 -15.92 7.95
C GLU A 393 -10.47 -15.31 7.67
N VAL A 394 -10.02 -14.42 8.56
CA VAL A 394 -8.64 -13.94 8.59
C VAL A 394 -7.69 -15.10 8.83
N ARG A 395 -6.61 -15.13 8.04
CA ARG A 395 -5.48 -16.02 8.27
C ARG A 395 -4.48 -15.34 9.17
N PHE A 396 -3.82 -16.13 10.02
CA PHE A 396 -2.77 -15.64 10.89
C PHE A 396 -1.43 -16.29 10.51
N ARG A 397 -0.36 -15.50 10.57
CA ARG A 397 0.96 -16.02 10.90
C ARG A 397 0.88 -16.52 12.35
N PRO A 398 1.05 -17.83 12.62
CA PRO A 398 0.99 -18.32 13.98
C PRO A 398 2.22 -17.86 14.77
N ARG A 399 2.17 -17.98 16.09
CA ARG A 399 3.36 -17.84 16.94
C ARG A 399 4.36 -18.96 16.61
N TRP A 400 5.63 -18.64 16.52
CA TRP A 400 6.71 -19.61 16.37
C TRP A 400 7.68 -19.54 17.55
N ARG A 401 8.03 -20.70 18.09
CA ARG A 401 9.06 -20.80 19.12
C ARG A 401 9.74 -22.15 19.06
N GLY A 402 11.05 -22.13 18.82
CA GLY A 402 11.87 -23.34 18.88
C GLY A 402 11.75 -24.20 17.63
N GLY A 403 11.58 -23.59 16.47
CA GLY A 403 11.49 -24.27 15.18
C GLY A 403 10.10 -24.82 14.85
N ALA A 404 9.09 -24.50 15.65
CA ALA A 404 7.72 -24.98 15.46
C ALA A 404 6.68 -23.89 15.76
N ALA A 405 5.58 -23.94 15.01
CA ALA A 405 4.37 -23.16 15.29
C ALA A 405 3.70 -23.66 16.58
N GLN A 406 3.21 -22.72 17.40
CA GLN A 406 2.54 -23.00 18.67
C GLN A 406 1.15 -22.39 18.69
N ASP A 407 0.21 -23.09 19.33
CA ASP A 407 -1.10 -22.56 19.63
C ASP A 407 -0.94 -21.34 20.58
N SER A 408 -1.78 -20.32 20.38
CA SER A 408 -1.85 -19.14 21.23
C SER A 408 -3.27 -19.05 21.78
N THR A 409 -3.42 -19.10 23.09
CA THR A 409 -4.73 -19.11 23.75
C THR A 409 -5.02 -17.81 24.49
N GLY A 410 -6.30 -17.48 24.63
CA GLY A 410 -6.76 -16.32 25.40
C GLY A 410 -6.27 -14.98 24.86
N LEU A 411 -6.11 -14.86 23.54
CA LEU A 411 -5.80 -13.58 22.92
C LEU A 411 -6.96 -12.62 23.17
N LEU A 412 -6.63 -11.42 23.64
CA LEU A 412 -7.58 -10.34 23.82
C LEU A 412 -7.17 -9.20 22.89
N ARG A 413 -7.97 -8.92 21.86
CA ARG A 413 -7.69 -7.85 20.90
C ARG A 413 -8.94 -7.07 20.56
N GLU A 414 -8.75 -5.79 20.33
CA GLU A 414 -9.80 -4.87 19.97
C GLU A 414 -9.78 -4.62 18.47
N TYR A 415 -10.93 -4.70 17.81
CA TYR A 415 -11.08 -4.54 16.37
C TYR A 415 -12.16 -3.53 16.02
N ARG A 416 -11.92 -2.76 14.98
CA ARG A 416 -12.92 -1.91 14.32
C ARG A 416 -13.38 -2.56 13.03
N LEU A 417 -14.65 -2.37 12.74
CA LEU A 417 -15.23 -2.73 11.46
C LEU A 417 -14.97 -1.59 10.47
N LEU A 418 -14.52 -1.93 9.28
CA LEU A 418 -14.32 -0.98 8.18
C LEU A 418 -15.58 -0.97 7.30
N ARG A 419 -15.96 0.22 6.81
CA ARG A 419 -17.19 0.42 6.02
C ARG A 419 -17.08 -0.07 4.58
#